data_AF-A0AAW8ENU5-F1
#
_entry.id   AF-A0AAW8ENU5-F1
#
_cell.length_a   1.000
_cell.length_b   1.000
_cell.length_c   1.000
_cell.angle_alpha   90.00
_cell.angle_beta   90.00
_cell.angle_gamma   90.00
#
_symmetry.space_group_name_H-M   'P 1'
#
loop_
_entity.id
_entity.type
_entity.pdbx_description
1 polymer ?
#
loop_
_entity_poly.entity_id
_entity_poly.type
_entity_poly.pdbx_seq_one_letter_code
_entity_poly.pdbx_strand_id
1 'polypeptide(L)'
;MPNTSEATASAEVLAPPAVQHFRQALLWPLRLVPAPDAKPTHHGPWHVLREMGEASPWREEIDEYTGDSSRFHERHYNEFVSFLPYVQRFLYGEGRSKNKDGTGTGSDGDSPMRIFRRHDIAAVRVVAQQGDAPITLDVVHCDLYFFFDIDVVLLNLEVGANHLSLAQAQDLLYRFGRAYPAGWNAEGGALHCMASVEWLAADGRVLARSDAQQREAFLSHVAQHRAPRISAHWAYLMQPLVSDHSDEPGALRYRQIEYYRMPLMAYLSLDDPKRLSRNDFIRLGLVTGAAEADAAQHAHLPYAEQHLADFEHRYCYDRFWVDAGAAPNTRYLCNGHALIVVGDARSEFFCCRDRGVLAQFRHQHFLLFLIAHFQKAALLMFSDQLVEALKRLDIHSTPSVKQFKRAIRSSFERFLRFTHRYWFHEISEQAQVRALSHMCTAHLGLDPLYDEVKARIADMNTYLDADSLRRQASTVVRLTVVTLFGLIGTVTTGFLGMNLLAEADAPLWRKALWFGVVFVFTTWLTIYTMVKSQRLSDFIDALSNDRLSFKGKLAALARVWRRGAD
;
A
#
# COMPACT_ATOMS: atom_id res chain seq x y z
N MET A 1 -36.51 11.28 68.26
CA MET A 1 -36.36 11.37 66.80
C MET A 1 -34.99 11.96 66.51
N PRO A 2 -33.99 11.16 66.13
CA PRO A 2 -32.67 11.68 65.82
C PRO A 2 -32.59 12.11 64.34
N ASN A 3 -32.08 13.31 64.12
CA ASN A 3 -31.74 13.87 62.81
C ASN A 3 -30.69 13.01 62.12
N THR A 4 -31.03 12.45 60.96
CA THR A 4 -30.09 11.92 59.97
C THR A 4 -29.36 13.10 59.30
N SER A 5 -28.10 13.34 59.68
CA SER A 5 -27.20 14.11 58.80
C SER A 5 -26.73 13.17 57.70
N GLU A 6 -27.32 13.30 56.51
CA GLU A 6 -26.73 12.78 55.29
C GLU A 6 -25.39 13.47 55.09
N ALA A 7 -24.31 12.74 55.36
CA ALA A 7 -22.99 13.08 54.87
C ALA A 7 -23.01 12.87 53.35
N THR A 8 -23.28 13.94 52.61
CA THR A 8 -22.91 14.06 51.20
C THR A 8 -21.39 14.02 51.14
N ALA A 9 -20.85 12.81 50.99
CA ALA A 9 -19.49 12.62 50.53
C ALA A 9 -19.43 13.15 49.10
N SER A 10 -19.09 14.44 48.96
CA SER A 10 -18.60 15.01 47.71
C SER A 10 -17.42 14.15 47.27
N ALA A 11 -17.63 13.31 46.26
CA ALA A 11 -16.55 12.62 45.59
C ALA A 11 -15.57 13.69 45.10
N GLU A 12 -14.41 13.79 45.75
CA GLU A 12 -13.31 14.58 45.23
C GLU A 12 -13.06 14.10 43.81
N VAL A 13 -13.31 14.98 42.83
CA VAL A 13 -12.90 14.74 41.45
C VAL A 13 -11.38 14.78 41.47
N LEU A 14 -10.77 13.61 41.69
CA LEU A 14 -9.33 13.43 41.63
C LEU A 14 -8.88 13.94 40.26
N ALA A 15 -7.89 14.82 40.26
CA ALA A 15 -7.31 15.34 39.03
C ALA A 15 -6.90 14.18 38.09
N PRO A 16 -6.90 14.34 36.77
CA PRO A 16 -6.37 13.33 35.87
C PRO A 16 -4.89 13.04 36.18
N PRO A 17 -4.40 11.81 35.94
CA PRO A 17 -3.00 11.47 36.16
C PRO A 17 -2.06 12.28 35.24
N ALA A 18 -0.84 12.52 35.72
CA ALA A 18 0.19 13.22 34.97
C ALA A 18 0.97 12.24 34.09
N VAL A 19 1.28 12.65 32.86
CA VAL A 19 2.09 11.87 31.91
C VAL A 19 3.56 12.19 32.17
N GLN A 20 4.24 11.28 32.86
CA GLN A 20 5.66 11.43 33.21
C GLN A 20 6.57 11.32 32.00
N HIS A 21 6.30 10.37 31.10
CA HIS A 21 7.01 10.18 29.85
C HIS A 21 6.01 9.89 28.73
N PHE A 22 6.15 10.62 27.64
CA PHE A 22 5.35 10.51 26.43
C PHE A 22 6.24 10.20 25.25
N ARG A 23 5.84 9.24 24.43
CA ARG A 23 6.35 9.06 23.07
C ARG A 23 5.21 8.88 22.08
N GLN A 24 5.39 9.41 20.89
CA GLN A 24 4.49 9.23 19.77
C GLN A 24 5.32 8.90 18.53
N ALA A 25 5.04 7.76 17.90
CA ALA A 25 5.57 7.42 16.59
C ALA A 25 4.45 7.59 15.56
N LEU A 26 4.67 8.46 14.58
CA LEU A 26 3.79 8.64 13.42
C LEU A 26 4.33 7.84 12.25
N LEU A 27 3.46 7.10 11.58
CA LEU A 27 3.79 6.31 10.41
C LEU A 27 2.94 6.76 9.23
N TRP A 28 3.52 7.49 8.29
CA TRP A 28 2.80 8.08 7.16
C TRP A 28 3.05 7.29 5.86
N PRO A 29 2.10 6.44 5.43
CA PRO A 29 2.20 5.70 4.18
C PRO A 29 1.91 6.60 2.96
N LEU A 30 2.82 6.58 1.99
CA LEU A 30 2.78 7.37 0.77
C LEU A 30 3.11 6.50 -0.44
N ARG A 31 2.47 6.79 -1.57
CA ARG A 31 2.75 6.14 -2.86
C ARG A 31 3.80 6.94 -3.58
N LEU A 32 4.83 6.26 -4.05
CA LEU A 32 5.83 6.82 -4.94
C LEU A 32 5.26 6.86 -6.36
N VAL A 33 5.48 7.98 -7.03
CA VAL A 33 5.06 8.20 -8.42
C VAL A 33 6.31 8.57 -9.22
N PRO A 34 6.61 7.85 -10.32
CA PRO A 34 7.68 8.25 -11.22
C PRO A 34 7.41 9.65 -11.78
N ALA A 35 8.46 10.47 -11.91
CA ALA A 35 8.30 11.76 -12.59
C ALA A 35 7.87 11.55 -14.05
N PRO A 36 7.07 12.45 -14.65
CA PRO A 36 6.55 12.28 -16.02
C PRO A 36 7.64 12.04 -17.08
N ASP A 37 8.80 12.66 -16.91
CA ASP A 37 9.96 12.57 -17.81
C ASP A 37 11.05 11.62 -17.31
N ALA A 38 10.80 10.88 -16.23
CA ALA A 38 11.77 9.93 -15.70
C ALA A 38 11.98 8.81 -16.74
N LYS A 39 13.22 8.64 -17.19
CA LYS A 39 13.59 7.44 -17.94
C LYS A 39 13.33 6.24 -17.04
N PRO A 40 12.76 5.13 -17.56
CA PRO A 40 12.60 3.92 -16.78
C PRO A 40 13.99 3.44 -16.33
N THR A 41 14.32 3.71 -15.06
CA THR A 41 15.55 3.22 -14.44
C THR A 41 15.33 1.76 -14.06
N HIS A 42 16.34 0.92 -14.31
CA HIS A 42 16.33 -0.48 -13.87
C HIS A 42 16.49 -0.63 -12.33
N HIS A 43 16.64 0.48 -11.62
CA HIS A 43 16.94 0.54 -10.19
C HIS A 43 15.75 1.09 -9.39
N GLY A 44 15.59 0.62 -8.14
CA GLY A 44 14.50 1.02 -7.26
C GLY A 44 14.55 2.48 -6.80
N PRO A 45 13.45 3.04 -6.28
CA PRO A 45 13.35 4.47 -5.97
C PRO A 45 14.44 5.01 -5.01
N TRP A 46 14.90 4.21 -4.05
CA TRP A 46 15.94 4.59 -3.09
C TRP A 46 17.30 4.90 -3.73
N HIS A 47 17.56 4.42 -4.95
CA HIS A 47 18.81 4.74 -5.67
C HIS A 47 18.95 6.23 -5.92
N VAL A 48 17.83 6.92 -6.18
CA VAL A 48 17.83 8.37 -6.39
C VAL A 48 18.37 9.09 -5.16
N LEU A 49 17.94 8.70 -3.96
CA LEU A 49 18.44 9.29 -2.71
C LEU A 49 19.92 8.96 -2.45
N ARG A 50 20.35 7.72 -2.77
CA ARG A 50 21.75 7.32 -2.65
C ARG A 50 22.66 8.09 -3.61
N GLU A 51 22.23 8.26 -4.85
CA GLU A 51 22.96 9.01 -5.89
C GLU A 51 23.04 10.51 -5.58
N MET A 52 22.04 11.07 -4.91
CA MET A 52 22.07 12.46 -4.46
C MET A 52 23.13 12.74 -3.39
N GLY A 53 23.54 11.73 -2.62
CA GLY A 53 24.58 11.84 -1.59
C GLY A 53 24.32 13.02 -0.64
N GLU A 54 25.29 13.93 -0.52
CA GLU A 54 25.21 15.09 0.36
C GLU A 54 24.11 16.11 0.01
N ALA A 55 23.58 16.09 -1.21
CA ALA A 55 22.48 16.98 -1.62
C ALA A 55 21.12 16.59 -1.03
N SER A 56 20.99 15.36 -0.52
CA SER A 56 19.80 14.90 0.21
C SER A 56 20.06 15.06 1.73
N PRO A 57 19.07 15.38 2.57
CA PRO A 57 19.19 15.28 4.03
C PRO A 57 19.06 13.83 4.54
N TRP A 58 18.60 12.91 3.68
CA TRP A 58 18.40 11.51 3.99
C TRP A 58 19.69 10.71 3.81
N ARG A 59 20.08 9.95 4.83
CA ARG A 59 21.25 9.05 4.82
C ARG A 59 20.76 7.61 4.98
N GLU A 60 21.24 6.71 4.13
CA GLU A 60 20.89 5.30 4.24
C GLU A 60 21.48 4.73 5.54
N GLU A 61 20.61 4.16 6.38
CA GLU A 61 21.02 3.41 7.57
C GLU A 61 21.37 1.99 7.10
N ILE A 62 22.67 1.71 7.05
CA ILE A 62 23.16 0.37 6.73
C ILE A 62 23.04 -0.47 7.99
N ASP A 63 22.04 -1.35 7.98
CA ASP A 63 21.58 -2.19 9.08
C ASP A 63 22.72 -2.68 10.00
N GLU A 64 22.59 -2.44 11.32
CA GLU A 64 23.58 -2.78 12.35
C GLU A 64 23.90 -4.29 12.38
N TYR A 65 23.00 -5.13 11.86
CA TYR A 65 23.18 -6.57 11.72
C TYR A 65 24.21 -6.97 10.64
N THR A 66 24.59 -6.05 9.75
CA THR A 66 25.35 -6.39 8.52
C THR A 66 26.86 -6.12 8.57
N GLY A 67 27.40 -5.61 9.68
CA GLY A 67 28.79 -5.11 9.71
C GLY A 67 29.63 -5.42 10.94
N ASP A 68 29.11 -5.22 12.16
CA ASP A 68 29.95 -5.27 13.38
C ASP A 68 29.18 -5.80 14.59
N SER A 69 29.56 -6.98 15.08
CA SER A 69 28.95 -7.61 16.26
C SER A 69 29.09 -6.77 17.53
N SER A 70 30.01 -5.79 17.57
CA SER A 70 30.16 -4.90 18.72
C SER A 70 29.01 -3.88 18.87
N ARG A 71 28.26 -3.62 17.80
CA ARG A 71 27.03 -2.79 17.80
C ARG A 71 25.75 -3.61 17.99
N PHE A 72 25.88 -4.93 18.06
CA PHE A 72 24.76 -5.83 18.28
C PHE A 72 24.43 -5.91 19.78
N HIS A 73 23.27 -5.36 20.18
CA HIS A 73 22.84 -5.32 21.56
C HIS A 73 21.75 -6.35 21.85
N GLU A 74 21.57 -6.73 23.12
CA GLU A 74 20.56 -7.70 23.59
C GLU A 74 19.14 -7.39 23.08
N ARG A 75 18.81 -6.09 22.95
CA ARG A 75 17.54 -5.62 22.40
C ARG A 75 17.31 -6.07 20.94
N HIS A 76 18.36 -6.11 20.12
CA HIS A 76 18.30 -6.54 18.72
C HIS A 76 18.03 -8.05 18.65
N TYR A 77 18.68 -8.83 19.51
CA TYR A 77 18.39 -10.26 19.63
C TYR A 77 16.92 -10.52 20.01
N ASN A 78 16.44 -9.84 21.06
CA ASN A 78 15.04 -9.98 21.52
C ASN A 78 14.02 -9.57 20.46
N GLU A 79 14.33 -8.57 19.63
CA GLU A 79 13.49 -8.19 18.49
C GLU A 79 13.48 -9.29 17.42
N PHE A 80 14.67 -9.75 17.00
CA PHE A 80 14.83 -10.77 15.96
C PHE A 80 14.10 -12.07 16.29
N VAL A 81 14.29 -12.61 17.51
CA VAL A 81 13.69 -13.90 17.92
C VAL A 81 12.17 -13.82 18.15
N SER A 82 11.58 -12.62 18.14
CA SER A 82 10.14 -12.46 18.24
C SER A 82 9.41 -12.78 16.95
N PHE A 83 10.07 -12.67 15.80
CA PHE A 83 9.42 -12.85 14.51
C PHE A 83 9.68 -14.24 13.93
N LEU A 84 8.71 -14.73 13.15
CA LEU A 84 8.86 -15.98 12.41
C LEU A 84 9.92 -15.84 11.31
N PRO A 85 10.60 -16.92 10.89
CA PRO A 85 11.75 -16.85 9.98
C PRO A 85 11.48 -16.13 8.64
N TYR A 86 10.27 -16.25 8.09
CA TYR A 86 9.92 -15.53 6.86
C TYR A 86 9.75 -14.02 7.08
N VAL A 87 9.30 -13.59 8.27
CA VAL A 87 9.24 -12.17 8.63
C VAL A 87 10.63 -11.64 8.94
N GLN A 88 11.49 -12.44 9.57
CA GLN A 88 12.90 -12.09 9.78
C GLN A 88 13.60 -11.80 8.45
N ARG A 89 13.42 -12.68 7.44
CA ARG A 89 13.96 -12.44 6.08
C ARG A 89 13.41 -11.17 5.46
N PHE A 90 12.15 -10.84 5.73
CA PHE A 90 11.55 -9.58 5.29
C PHE A 90 12.25 -8.36 5.93
N LEU A 91 12.37 -8.36 7.25
CA LEU A 91 12.84 -7.22 8.02
C LEU A 91 14.35 -7.00 7.94
N TYR A 92 15.14 -8.09 7.96
CA TYR A 92 16.59 -8.05 8.12
C TYR A 92 17.35 -8.61 6.90
N GLY A 93 16.63 -9.08 5.87
CA GLY A 93 17.24 -9.71 4.69
C GLY A 93 17.82 -11.09 4.97
N GLU A 94 18.65 -11.57 4.03
CA GLU A 94 19.41 -12.82 4.20
C GLU A 94 20.84 -12.51 4.65
N GLY A 95 21.28 -13.12 5.75
CA GLY A 95 22.65 -12.92 6.26
C GLY A 95 23.69 -13.31 5.21
N ARG A 96 24.63 -12.39 4.91
CA ARG A 96 25.67 -12.61 3.89
C ARG A 96 26.54 -13.80 4.28
N SER A 97 26.31 -14.96 3.69
CA SER A 97 27.41 -15.93 3.52
C SER A 97 28.44 -15.22 2.64
N LYS A 98 29.64 -14.98 3.19
CA LYS A 98 30.76 -14.32 2.53
C LYS A 98 30.98 -14.86 1.10
N ASN A 99 30.40 -14.22 0.09
CA ASN A 99 30.93 -14.31 -1.26
C ASN A 99 32.29 -13.61 -1.24
N LYS A 100 33.34 -14.42 -1.24
CA LYS A 100 34.75 -14.01 -1.20
C LYS A 100 35.24 -13.33 -2.48
N ASP A 101 34.42 -13.26 -3.52
CA ASP A 101 34.79 -12.67 -4.79
C ASP A 101 34.24 -11.25 -4.90
N GLY A 102 35.09 -10.29 -4.56
CA GLY A 102 34.85 -8.84 -4.57
C GLY A 102 34.63 -8.23 -5.96
N THR A 103 33.92 -8.92 -6.85
CA THR A 103 33.61 -8.46 -8.22
C THR A 103 32.11 -8.44 -8.53
N GLY A 104 31.24 -8.75 -7.56
CA GLY A 104 29.82 -8.46 -7.68
C GLY A 104 29.53 -7.06 -7.15
N THR A 105 29.11 -6.13 -8.02
CA THR A 105 28.26 -5.01 -7.60
C THR A 105 27.20 -5.60 -6.67
N GLY A 106 27.22 -5.25 -5.38
CA GLY A 106 26.39 -5.90 -4.37
C GLY A 106 24.97 -6.05 -4.88
N SER A 107 24.43 -7.27 -4.90
CA SER A 107 23.07 -7.50 -5.35
C SER A 107 22.14 -6.61 -4.53
N ASP A 108 21.60 -5.55 -5.15
CA ASP A 108 20.63 -4.65 -4.53
C ASP A 108 19.34 -5.38 -4.07
N GLY A 109 19.24 -6.69 -4.32
CA GLY A 109 18.15 -7.59 -3.91
C GLY A 109 18.30 -8.27 -2.55
N ASP A 110 19.42 -8.11 -1.81
CA ASP A 110 19.65 -8.86 -0.56
C ASP A 110 18.77 -8.39 0.62
N SER A 111 18.37 -7.10 0.68
CA SER A 111 17.44 -6.60 1.72
C SER A 111 16.10 -6.15 1.13
N PRO A 112 14.96 -6.76 1.53
CA PRO A 112 13.61 -6.34 1.13
C PRO A 112 13.21 -4.95 1.59
N MET A 113 13.83 -4.44 2.66
CA MET A 113 13.49 -3.17 3.29
C MET A 113 14.75 -2.32 3.44
N ARG A 114 14.65 -1.03 3.13
CA ARG A 114 15.74 -0.06 3.28
C ARG A 114 15.28 1.14 4.07
N ILE A 115 16.14 1.61 4.97
CA ILE A 115 15.84 2.70 5.89
C ILE A 115 16.76 3.87 5.56
N PHE A 116 16.18 5.07 5.47
CA PHE A 116 16.94 6.31 5.35
C PHE A 116 16.60 7.22 6.51
N ARG A 117 17.59 7.65 7.28
CA ARG A 117 17.41 8.55 8.41
C ARG A 117 17.77 9.98 8.06
N ARG A 118 17.01 10.91 8.65
CA ARG A 118 17.24 12.34 8.61
C ARG A 118 17.70 12.84 9.97
N HIS A 119 18.79 13.61 10.01
CA HIS A 119 19.47 14.02 11.25
C HIS A 119 19.51 15.55 11.49
N ASP A 120 19.11 16.37 10.53
CA ASP A 120 19.15 17.83 10.62
C ASP A 120 18.06 18.42 11.53
N ILE A 121 17.11 17.61 12.01
CA ILE A 121 15.96 18.03 12.82
C ILE A 121 16.11 17.46 14.23
N ALA A 122 16.17 18.34 15.23
CA ALA A 122 16.39 17.96 16.62
C ALA A 122 15.11 17.98 17.45
N ALA A 123 14.19 18.92 17.17
CA ALA A 123 12.97 19.08 17.95
C ALA A 123 11.83 19.65 17.11
N VAL A 124 10.62 19.59 17.65
CA VAL A 124 9.43 20.24 17.10
C VAL A 124 8.74 21.05 18.18
N ARG A 125 8.43 22.30 17.88
CA ARG A 125 7.63 23.17 18.75
C ARG A 125 6.22 23.24 18.20
N VAL A 126 5.25 22.90 19.03
CA VAL A 126 3.83 22.86 18.67
C VAL A 126 2.98 23.69 19.62
N VAL A 127 1.89 24.22 19.11
CA VAL A 127 0.83 24.87 19.89
C VAL A 127 -0.47 24.18 19.51
N ALA A 128 -1.16 23.56 20.48
CA ALA A 128 -2.35 22.76 20.24
C ALA A 128 -3.52 23.62 19.77
N GLN A 129 -3.89 24.62 20.55
CA GLN A 129 -4.95 25.57 20.26
C GLN A 129 -4.43 27.01 20.37
N GLN A 130 -5.13 27.94 19.74
CA GLN A 130 -4.72 29.34 19.78
C GLN A 130 -4.76 29.87 21.22
N GLY A 131 -3.64 30.38 21.71
CA GLY A 131 -3.48 30.88 23.08
C GLY A 131 -2.83 29.90 24.04
N ASP A 132 -2.68 28.62 23.67
CA ASP A 132 -1.98 27.64 24.50
C ASP A 132 -0.47 27.93 24.60
N ALA A 133 0.13 27.50 25.71
CA ALA A 133 1.58 27.51 25.87
C ALA A 133 2.25 26.55 24.85
N PRO A 134 3.34 26.95 24.17
CA PRO A 134 4.06 26.08 23.27
C PRO A 134 4.66 24.86 23.99
N ILE A 135 4.51 23.69 23.39
CA ILE A 135 5.12 22.43 23.82
C ILE A 135 6.26 22.12 22.85
N THR A 136 7.44 21.80 23.38
CA THR A 136 8.57 21.33 22.57
C THR A 136 8.72 19.83 22.77
N LEU A 137 8.75 19.08 21.68
CA LEU A 137 8.97 17.64 21.65
C LEU A 137 10.33 17.37 21.02
N ASP A 138 11.09 16.46 21.63
CA ASP A 138 12.36 16.00 21.07
C ASP A 138 12.07 15.06 19.90
N VAL A 139 12.78 15.23 18.78
CA VAL A 139 12.75 14.27 17.67
C VAL A 139 13.71 13.14 18.00
N VAL A 140 13.18 11.93 18.22
CA VAL A 140 13.97 10.74 18.55
C VAL A 140 14.61 10.19 17.27
N HIS A 141 13.83 10.06 16.20
CA HIS A 141 14.33 9.79 14.85
C HIS A 141 13.27 10.17 13.81
N CYS A 142 13.73 10.35 12.57
CA CYS A 142 12.90 10.57 11.39
C CYS A 142 13.45 9.70 10.26
N ASP A 143 12.68 8.71 9.85
CA ASP A 143 13.13 7.63 8.96
C ASP A 143 12.17 7.47 7.77
N LEU A 144 12.70 7.19 6.57
CA LEU A 144 11.94 6.71 5.42
C LEU A 144 12.19 5.21 5.23
N TYR A 145 11.11 4.45 5.15
CA TYR A 145 11.13 3.03 4.86
C TYR A 145 10.75 2.80 3.39
N PHE A 146 11.67 2.22 2.63
CA PHE A 146 11.47 1.78 1.25
C PHE A 146 11.40 0.26 1.19
N PHE A 147 10.60 -0.24 0.25
CA PHE A 147 10.35 -1.67 0.08
C PHE A 147 10.69 -2.10 -1.33
N PHE A 148 11.38 -3.22 -1.47
CA PHE A 148 11.80 -3.74 -2.76
C PHE A 148 10.59 -4.12 -3.63
N ASP A 149 10.59 -3.69 -4.90
CA ASP A 149 9.51 -3.90 -5.89
C ASP A 149 8.13 -3.32 -5.55
N ILE A 150 8.03 -2.45 -4.53
CA ILE A 150 6.78 -1.80 -4.13
C ILE A 150 6.96 -0.28 -4.13
N ASP A 151 6.09 0.43 -4.85
CA ASP A 151 6.11 1.90 -4.97
C ASP A 151 5.46 2.58 -3.75
N VAL A 152 5.84 2.14 -2.55
CA VAL A 152 5.36 2.68 -1.27
C VAL A 152 6.57 3.13 -0.45
N VAL A 153 6.43 4.30 0.16
CA VAL A 153 7.36 4.82 1.18
C VAL A 153 6.59 5.13 2.45
N LEU A 154 7.14 4.75 3.60
CA LEU A 154 6.57 5.07 4.91
C LEU A 154 7.51 6.06 5.62
N LEU A 155 7.02 7.27 5.93
CA LEU A 155 7.70 8.20 6.82
C LEU A 155 7.40 7.83 8.27
N ASN A 156 8.42 7.47 9.03
CA ASN A 156 8.34 7.19 10.46
C ASN A 156 8.98 8.33 11.25
N LEU A 157 8.19 9.03 12.06
CA LEU A 157 8.66 10.08 12.94
C LEU A 157 8.35 9.72 14.39
N GLU A 158 9.36 9.52 15.22
CA GLU A 158 9.19 9.37 16.66
C GLU A 158 9.54 10.67 17.38
N VAL A 159 8.61 11.18 18.20
CA VAL A 159 8.79 12.34 19.07
C VAL A 159 8.57 11.97 20.53
N GLY A 160 9.24 12.67 21.44
CA GLY A 160 9.13 12.44 22.88
C GLY A 160 9.04 13.72 23.69
N ALA A 161 8.40 13.63 24.85
CA ALA A 161 8.36 14.69 25.85
C ALA A 161 8.17 14.11 27.26
N ASN A 162 8.45 14.91 28.28
CA ASN A 162 8.23 14.55 29.69
C ASN A 162 7.27 15.54 30.33
N HIS A 163 6.60 15.10 31.40
CA HIS A 163 5.76 15.94 32.26
C HIS A 163 4.64 16.68 31.51
N LEU A 164 3.86 15.95 30.73
CA LEU A 164 2.67 16.48 30.07
C LEU A 164 1.42 16.26 30.93
N SER A 165 0.44 17.15 30.81
CA SER A 165 -0.91 16.83 31.27
C SER A 165 -1.55 15.79 30.34
N LEU A 166 -2.53 15.02 30.85
CA LEU A 166 -3.27 14.06 30.04
C LEU A 166 -3.96 14.74 28.84
N ALA A 167 -4.51 15.94 29.04
CA ALA A 167 -5.15 16.71 27.98
C ALA A 167 -4.15 17.11 26.87
N GLN A 168 -2.94 17.55 27.24
CA GLN A 168 -1.88 17.86 26.28
C GLN A 168 -1.49 16.60 25.48
N ALA A 169 -1.34 15.45 26.14
CA ALA A 169 -1.05 14.20 25.45
C ALA A 169 -2.18 13.80 24.49
N GLN A 170 -3.45 13.90 24.90
CA GLN A 170 -4.61 13.62 24.03
C GLN A 170 -4.65 14.56 22.82
N ASP A 171 -4.40 15.87 22.99
CA ASP A 171 -4.36 16.82 21.88
C ASP A 171 -3.18 16.57 20.93
N LEU A 172 -2.00 16.21 21.44
CA LEU A 172 -0.84 15.79 20.63
C LEU A 172 -1.19 14.60 19.73
N LEU A 173 -1.74 13.53 20.34
CA LEU A 173 -2.16 12.34 19.60
C LEU A 173 -3.25 12.67 18.57
N TYR A 174 -4.19 13.55 18.91
CA TYR A 174 -5.32 13.91 18.06
C TYR A 174 -4.95 14.82 16.88
N ARG A 175 -4.05 15.79 17.09
CA ARG A 175 -3.86 16.92 16.17
C ARG A 175 -2.55 16.89 15.38
N PHE A 176 -1.49 16.32 15.95
CA PHE A 176 -0.13 16.47 15.41
C PHE A 176 0.03 15.76 14.07
N GLY A 177 -0.31 14.46 14.00
CA GLY A 177 -0.12 13.61 12.82
C GLY A 177 -1.16 13.81 11.72
N ARG A 178 -1.43 15.06 11.31
CA ARG A 178 -2.36 15.38 10.22
C ARG A 178 -1.62 16.08 9.09
N ALA A 179 -1.64 15.46 7.91
CA ALA A 179 -0.94 15.93 6.73
C ALA A 179 -1.47 17.29 6.21
N TYR A 180 -2.74 17.59 6.48
CA TYR A 180 -3.45 18.82 6.10
C TYR A 180 -4.76 18.98 6.90
N PRO A 181 -5.35 20.19 6.94
CA PRO A 181 -6.62 20.45 7.62
C PRO A 181 -7.79 19.65 7.03
N ALA A 182 -8.67 19.17 7.91
CA ALA A 182 -9.92 18.49 7.52
C ALA A 182 -10.99 19.45 7.00
N GLY A 183 -10.83 20.73 7.34
CA GLY A 183 -11.77 21.81 7.10
C GLY A 183 -11.39 23.02 7.95
N TRP A 184 -12.28 24.00 8.02
CA TRP A 184 -12.09 25.23 8.78
C TRP A 184 -13.35 25.56 9.57
N ASN A 185 -13.17 26.15 10.76
CA ASN A 185 -14.29 26.67 11.55
C ASN A 185 -14.82 27.98 10.95
N ALA A 186 -15.85 28.57 11.59
CA ALA A 186 -16.47 29.81 11.12
C ALA A 186 -15.48 30.98 11.08
N GLU A 187 -14.48 30.98 11.97
CA GLU A 187 -13.41 31.96 12.07
C GLU A 187 -12.26 31.73 11.06
N GLY A 188 -12.33 30.65 10.27
CA GLY A 188 -11.33 30.30 9.27
C GLY A 188 -10.09 29.55 9.81
N GLY A 189 -10.08 29.18 11.08
CA GLY A 189 -9.05 28.35 11.72
C GLY A 189 -9.13 26.89 11.29
N ALA A 190 -7.97 26.27 11.10
CA ALA A 190 -7.85 24.88 10.67
C ALA A 190 -8.44 23.89 11.69
N LEU A 191 -9.41 23.09 11.28
CA LEU A 191 -10.02 22.07 12.13
C LEU A 191 -9.05 20.92 12.41
N HIS A 192 -9.02 20.51 13.67
CA HIS A 192 -8.30 19.34 14.20
C HIS A 192 -6.78 19.34 14.01
N CYS A 193 -6.19 20.41 13.47
CA CYS A 193 -4.74 20.55 13.37
C CYS A 193 -4.18 21.30 14.58
N MET A 194 -2.86 21.25 14.73
CA MET A 194 -2.15 22.17 15.60
C MET A 194 -2.33 23.61 15.12
N ALA A 195 -2.49 24.54 16.06
CA ALA A 195 -2.53 25.97 15.77
C ALA A 195 -1.23 26.42 15.08
N SER A 196 -0.08 25.93 15.58
CA SER A 196 1.23 26.11 14.92
C SER A 196 2.13 24.90 15.12
N VAL A 197 3.04 24.68 14.16
CA VAL A 197 4.10 23.66 14.20
C VAL A 197 5.36 24.27 13.60
N GLU A 198 6.50 24.06 14.26
CA GLU A 198 7.81 24.53 13.84
C GLU A 198 8.85 23.43 14.01
N TRP A 199 9.53 23.04 12.92
CA TRP A 199 10.69 22.16 13.01
C TRP A 199 11.92 22.95 13.42
N LEU A 200 12.69 22.41 14.36
CA LEU A 200 13.86 23.07 14.94
C LEU A 200 15.13 22.26 14.67
N ALA A 201 16.19 22.97 14.26
CA ALA A 201 17.54 22.43 14.24
C ALA A 201 18.12 22.32 15.66
N ALA A 202 19.27 21.66 15.81
CA ALA A 202 19.95 21.48 17.10
C ALA A 202 20.35 22.80 17.78
N ASP A 203 20.55 23.87 17.01
CA ASP A 203 20.82 25.23 17.50
C ASP A 203 19.56 26.03 17.87
N GLY A 204 18.37 25.42 17.75
CA GLY A 204 17.07 26.05 17.99
C GLY A 204 16.55 26.90 16.82
N ARG A 205 17.26 26.94 15.69
CA ARG A 205 16.80 27.66 14.48
C ARG A 205 15.58 26.97 13.90
N VAL A 206 14.57 27.77 13.54
CA VAL A 206 13.37 27.28 12.85
C VAL A 206 13.73 26.91 11.41
N LEU A 207 13.56 25.64 11.07
CA LEU A 207 13.81 25.08 9.75
C LEU A 207 12.60 25.25 8.82
N ALA A 208 11.40 24.96 9.33
CA ALA A 208 10.15 25.11 8.60
C ALA A 208 8.98 25.34 9.55
N ARG A 209 7.92 25.99 9.03
CA ARG A 209 6.69 26.32 9.76
C ARG A 209 5.49 25.73 9.06
N SER A 210 4.48 25.35 9.84
CA SER A 210 3.19 24.94 9.28
C SER A 210 2.45 26.13 8.68
N ASP A 211 1.78 25.87 7.56
CA ASP A 211 0.88 26.79 6.87
C ASP A 211 -0.57 26.32 6.96
N ALA A 212 -0.91 25.36 7.84
CA ALA A 212 -2.26 24.78 7.94
C ALA A 212 -3.39 25.83 8.11
N GLN A 213 -3.07 26.99 8.68
CA GLN A 213 -4.01 28.11 8.87
C GLN A 213 -4.28 28.91 7.58
N GLN A 214 -3.52 28.68 6.49
CA GLN A 214 -3.68 29.40 5.22
C GLN A 214 -4.76 28.76 4.32
N ARG A 215 -6.03 28.91 4.72
CA ARG A 215 -7.20 28.31 4.04
C ARG A 215 -7.16 28.38 2.51
N GLU A 216 -6.92 29.56 1.94
CA GLU A 216 -7.00 29.77 0.48
C GLU A 216 -5.97 28.98 -0.32
N ALA A 217 -4.78 28.71 0.26
CA ALA A 217 -3.76 27.88 -0.39
C ALA A 217 -4.21 26.42 -0.56
N PHE A 218 -4.97 25.88 0.40
CA PHE A 218 -5.51 24.53 0.30
C PHE A 218 -6.70 24.47 -0.67
N LEU A 219 -7.60 25.47 -0.63
CA LEU A 219 -8.77 25.53 -1.50
C LEU A 219 -8.39 25.67 -2.98
N SER A 220 -7.47 26.58 -3.29
CA SER A 220 -6.96 26.79 -4.66
C SER A 220 -6.30 25.52 -5.22
N HIS A 221 -5.47 24.85 -4.43
CA HIS A 221 -4.82 23.60 -4.85
C HIS A 221 -5.84 22.47 -5.15
N VAL A 222 -6.84 22.28 -4.29
CA VAL A 222 -7.90 21.28 -4.52
C VAL A 222 -8.74 21.65 -5.76
N ALA A 223 -9.01 22.94 -5.98
CA ALA A 223 -9.74 23.41 -7.15
C ALA A 223 -9.00 23.08 -8.47
N GLN A 224 -7.68 23.25 -8.48
CA GLN A 224 -6.83 23.05 -9.66
C GLN A 224 -6.52 21.57 -9.91
N HIS A 225 -6.14 20.81 -8.87
CA HIS A 225 -5.57 19.48 -9.03
C HIS A 225 -6.50 18.33 -8.64
N ARG A 226 -7.65 18.62 -8.00
CA ARG A 226 -8.56 17.61 -7.43
C ARG A 226 -7.86 16.67 -6.43
N ALA A 227 -6.86 17.19 -5.73
CA ALA A 227 -6.08 16.50 -4.71
C ALA A 227 -5.81 17.45 -3.53
N PRO A 228 -5.70 16.92 -2.29
CA PRO A 228 -5.39 17.73 -1.13
C PRO A 228 -3.93 18.21 -1.17
N ARG A 229 -3.72 19.45 -0.73
CA ARG A 229 -2.37 20.01 -0.55
C ARG A 229 -1.80 19.54 0.78
N ILE A 230 -0.57 19.04 0.78
CA ILE A 230 0.18 18.73 2.01
C ILE A 230 0.64 20.03 2.67
N SER A 231 0.49 20.14 4.00
CA SER A 231 0.99 21.29 4.76
C SER A 231 2.52 21.42 4.67
N ALA A 232 3.01 22.65 4.62
CA ALA A 232 4.42 22.97 4.35
C ALA A 232 5.41 22.27 5.30
N HIS A 233 5.09 22.16 6.58
CA HIS A 233 5.96 21.48 7.55
C HIS A 233 6.13 19.98 7.26
N TRP A 234 5.09 19.29 6.79
CA TRP A 234 5.21 17.88 6.37
C TRP A 234 5.91 17.75 5.02
N ALA A 235 5.62 18.67 4.09
CA ALA A 235 6.34 18.71 2.80
C ALA A 235 7.85 18.94 3.00
N TYR A 236 8.24 19.80 3.95
CA TYR A 236 9.64 20.01 4.33
C TYR A 236 10.32 18.73 4.79
N LEU A 237 9.65 17.90 5.60
CA LEU A 237 10.21 16.61 6.01
C LEU A 237 10.51 15.72 4.81
N MET A 238 9.61 15.67 3.83
CA MET A 238 9.73 14.78 2.67
C MET A 238 10.83 15.16 1.67
N GLN A 239 11.34 16.40 1.69
CA GLN A 239 12.38 16.84 0.77
C GLN A 239 13.59 15.88 0.77
N PRO A 240 14.12 15.50 -0.41
CA PRO A 240 13.88 16.09 -1.74
C PRO A 240 12.73 15.44 -2.51
N LEU A 241 11.96 14.53 -1.90
CA LEU A 241 10.74 14.02 -2.52
C LEU A 241 9.71 15.16 -2.55
N VAL A 242 9.04 15.33 -3.68
CA VAL A 242 8.05 16.41 -3.89
C VAL A 242 6.65 15.87 -4.04
N SER A 243 5.65 16.66 -3.67
CA SER A 243 4.24 16.28 -3.91
C SER A 243 4.00 16.13 -5.41
N ASP A 244 3.24 15.12 -5.82
CA ASP A 244 3.01 14.88 -7.24
C ASP A 244 2.35 16.06 -7.98
N HIS A 245 1.50 16.82 -7.29
CA HIS A 245 0.81 17.99 -7.84
C HIS A 245 1.51 19.33 -7.56
N SER A 246 2.75 19.33 -7.04
CA SER A 246 3.51 20.57 -6.89
C SER A 246 4.25 20.96 -8.17
N ASP A 247 4.41 22.25 -8.43
CA ASP A 247 5.22 22.74 -9.56
C ASP A 247 6.73 22.58 -9.32
N GLU A 248 7.14 22.10 -8.14
CA GLU A 248 8.54 21.87 -7.81
C GLU A 248 9.15 20.73 -8.66
N PRO A 249 10.40 20.93 -9.15
CA PRO A 249 11.14 19.86 -9.79
C PRO A 249 11.58 18.84 -8.74
N GLY A 250 11.37 17.55 -9.03
CA GLY A 250 11.80 16.47 -8.15
C GLY A 250 11.83 15.14 -8.89
N ALA A 251 12.94 14.41 -8.73
CA ALA A 251 13.14 13.11 -9.38
C ALA A 251 12.21 12.01 -8.80
N LEU A 252 11.87 12.13 -7.52
CA LEU A 252 10.89 11.29 -6.84
C LEU A 252 9.70 12.13 -6.42
N ARG A 253 8.50 11.69 -6.83
CA ARG A 253 7.25 12.33 -6.44
C ARG A 253 6.47 11.39 -5.52
N TYR A 254 5.64 11.96 -4.64
CA TYR A 254 4.79 11.17 -3.77
C TYR A 254 3.33 11.64 -3.81
N ARG A 255 2.43 10.70 -3.58
CA ARG A 255 0.99 10.93 -3.38
C ARG A 255 0.54 10.26 -2.10
N GLN A 256 -0.50 10.82 -1.50
CA GLN A 256 -1.18 10.19 -0.39
C GLN A 256 -1.97 8.96 -0.86
N ILE A 257 -1.93 7.89 -0.07
CA ILE A 257 -2.66 6.64 -0.35
C ILE A 257 -3.97 6.57 0.41
N GLU A 258 -3.92 6.83 1.71
CA GLU A 258 -5.02 6.54 2.62
C GLU A 258 -5.79 7.80 3.03
N TYR A 259 -5.54 8.27 4.24
CA TYR A 259 -6.27 9.29 4.95
C TYR A 259 -5.29 10.33 5.46
N TYR A 260 -5.78 11.52 5.81
CA TYR A 260 -4.93 12.64 6.21
C TYR A 260 -4.37 12.50 7.62
N ARG A 261 -4.99 11.64 8.44
CA ARG A 261 -4.43 11.22 9.73
C ARG A 261 -3.38 10.16 9.47
N MET A 262 -2.19 10.38 10.00
CA MET A 262 -1.11 9.41 9.98
C MET A 262 -1.39 8.35 11.06
N PRO A 263 -1.32 7.05 10.72
CA PRO A 263 -1.24 5.99 11.72
C PRO A 263 -0.24 6.33 12.82
N LEU A 264 -0.57 5.98 14.07
CA LEU A 264 0.29 6.32 15.20
C LEU A 264 0.45 5.22 16.22
N MET A 265 1.58 5.25 16.91
CA MET A 265 1.77 4.55 18.16
C MET A 265 2.05 5.55 19.26
N ALA A 266 1.64 5.23 20.48
CA ALA A 266 1.99 6.05 21.64
C ALA A 266 2.35 5.23 22.87
N TYR A 267 3.30 5.76 23.64
CA TYR A 267 3.70 5.23 24.94
C TYR A 267 3.47 6.33 25.98
N LEU A 268 2.67 6.03 27.00
CA LEU A 268 2.39 6.95 28.09
C LEU A 268 2.73 6.26 29.42
N SER A 269 3.75 6.75 30.12
CA SER A 269 3.97 6.38 31.52
C SER A 269 3.30 7.41 32.43
N LEU A 270 2.36 6.94 33.26
CA LEU A 270 1.54 7.78 34.13
C LEU A 270 1.99 7.63 35.58
N ASP A 271 1.83 8.69 36.39
CA ASP A 271 2.06 8.61 37.84
C ASP A 271 1.18 7.55 38.52
N ASP A 272 -0.08 7.45 38.10
CA ASP A 272 -0.99 6.37 38.47
C ASP A 272 -1.98 6.07 37.34
N PRO A 273 -1.76 5.00 36.55
CA PRO A 273 -2.62 4.65 35.42
C PRO A 273 -4.05 4.27 35.85
N LYS A 274 -4.28 3.86 37.11
CA LYS A 274 -5.61 3.47 37.59
C LYS A 274 -6.57 4.65 37.77
N ARG A 275 -6.04 5.88 37.81
CA ARG A 275 -6.84 7.11 37.84
C ARG A 275 -7.43 7.48 36.49
N LEU A 276 -7.03 6.83 35.40
CA LEU A 276 -7.67 6.99 34.11
C LEU A 276 -9.12 6.52 34.17
N SER A 277 -10.05 7.40 33.80
CA SER A 277 -11.45 7.04 33.66
C SER A 277 -11.67 6.24 32.37
N ARG A 278 -12.84 5.60 32.28
CA ARG A 278 -13.31 4.99 31.03
C ARG A 278 -13.29 5.98 29.86
N ASN A 279 -13.71 7.23 30.09
CA ASN A 279 -13.71 8.29 29.08
C ASN A 279 -12.28 8.55 28.58
N ASP A 280 -11.29 8.58 29.48
CA ASP A 280 -9.90 8.80 29.11
C ASP A 280 -9.35 7.65 28.24
N PHE A 281 -9.66 6.39 28.60
CA PHE A 281 -9.29 5.25 27.77
C PHE A 281 -9.93 5.30 26.38
N ILE A 282 -11.19 5.72 26.29
CA ILE A 282 -11.88 5.89 25.00
C ILE A 282 -11.21 6.97 24.18
N ARG A 283 -10.85 8.11 24.79
CA ARG A 283 -10.20 9.21 24.09
C ARG A 283 -8.80 8.85 23.59
N LEU A 284 -8.04 8.13 24.41
CA LEU A 284 -6.75 7.58 23.99
C LEU A 284 -6.95 6.55 22.88
N GLY A 285 -7.74 5.50 23.13
CA GLY A 285 -7.89 4.34 22.25
C GLY A 285 -8.54 4.65 20.90
N LEU A 286 -9.44 5.63 20.82
CA LEU A 286 -10.03 6.11 19.56
C LEU A 286 -9.33 7.34 19.00
N VAL A 287 -8.29 7.83 19.70
CA VAL A 287 -7.53 9.03 19.37
C VAL A 287 -8.50 10.17 19.06
N THR A 288 -9.22 10.61 20.08
CA THR A 288 -10.07 11.81 20.04
C THR A 288 -9.42 12.90 20.89
N GLY A 289 -9.63 14.17 20.53
CA GLY A 289 -9.07 15.30 21.28
C GLY A 289 -9.51 15.33 22.73
N ALA A 290 -8.86 16.20 23.52
CA ALA A 290 -9.28 16.46 24.89
C ALA A 290 -10.73 16.96 24.94
N ALA A 291 -11.41 16.76 26.06
CA ALA A 291 -12.73 17.38 26.26
C ALA A 291 -12.58 18.91 26.24
N GLU A 292 -13.46 19.62 25.52
CA GLU A 292 -13.49 21.08 25.57
C GLU A 292 -13.77 21.54 27.02
N ALA A 293 -13.16 22.65 27.44
CA ALA A 293 -13.23 23.12 28.82
C ALA A 293 -14.67 23.36 29.30
N ASP A 294 -15.58 23.78 28.42
CA ASP A 294 -17.01 23.95 28.74
C ASP A 294 -17.77 22.61 28.86
N ALA A 295 -17.30 21.56 28.17
CA ALA A 295 -17.80 20.20 28.32
C ALA A 295 -17.18 19.47 29.53
N ALA A 296 -16.21 20.06 30.24
CA ALA A 296 -15.62 19.45 31.43
C ALA A 296 -16.57 19.45 32.64
N GLN A 297 -17.65 20.24 32.61
CA GLN A 297 -18.68 20.25 33.66
C GLN A 297 -19.61 19.04 33.62
N HIS A 298 -19.74 18.39 32.45
CA HIS A 298 -20.43 17.11 32.27
C HIS A 298 -19.53 16.26 31.38
N ALA A 299 -18.73 15.36 31.96
CA ALA A 299 -17.73 14.58 31.24
C ALA A 299 -18.35 13.67 30.16
N HIS A 300 -18.78 14.26 29.05
CA HIS A 300 -19.46 13.57 27.97
C HIS A 300 -18.45 12.69 27.24
N LEU A 301 -18.90 11.47 26.94
CA LEU A 301 -18.18 10.57 26.07
C LEU A 301 -18.07 11.20 24.67
N PRO A 302 -16.96 10.96 23.93
CA PRO A 302 -16.78 11.51 22.59
C PRO A 302 -17.79 10.95 21.56
N TYR A 303 -18.42 9.82 21.86
CA TYR A 303 -19.45 9.18 21.04
C TYR A 303 -20.62 8.72 21.91
N ALA A 304 -21.73 8.34 21.26
CA ALA A 304 -22.90 7.80 21.95
C ALA A 304 -22.56 6.54 22.77
N GLU A 305 -23.16 6.40 23.94
CA GLU A 305 -22.91 5.28 24.86
C GLU A 305 -23.09 3.91 24.20
N GLN A 306 -24.15 3.75 23.38
CA GLN A 306 -24.42 2.49 22.69
C GLN A 306 -23.31 2.10 21.71
N HIS A 307 -22.69 3.07 21.04
CA HIS A 307 -21.55 2.81 20.15
C HIS A 307 -20.30 2.37 20.93
N LEU A 308 -20.19 2.78 22.19
CA LEU A 308 -19.05 2.52 23.05
C LEU A 308 -19.28 1.34 24.00
N ALA A 309 -20.41 0.65 23.92
CA ALA A 309 -20.80 -0.38 24.90
C ALA A 309 -19.79 -1.54 24.99
N ASP A 310 -19.13 -1.89 23.89
CA ASP A 310 -18.17 -2.99 23.78
C ASP A 310 -16.71 -2.51 23.62
N PHE A 311 -16.43 -1.26 24.00
CA PHE A 311 -15.13 -0.61 23.80
C PHE A 311 -13.96 -1.43 24.35
N GLU A 312 -14.06 -1.88 25.60
CA GLU A 312 -13.01 -2.63 26.28
C GLU A 312 -12.71 -3.95 25.55
N HIS A 313 -13.75 -4.68 25.15
CA HIS A 313 -13.60 -5.94 24.44
C HIS A 313 -12.98 -5.77 23.04
N ARG A 314 -13.34 -4.68 22.34
CA ARG A 314 -12.89 -4.44 20.95
C ARG A 314 -11.53 -3.78 20.85
N TYR A 315 -11.19 -2.90 21.78
CA TYR A 315 -10.03 -2.02 21.64
C TYR A 315 -8.98 -2.22 22.72
N CYS A 316 -9.28 -2.87 23.84
CA CYS A 316 -8.31 -3.08 24.93
C CYS A 316 -7.72 -4.51 24.92
N TYR A 317 -6.41 -4.60 25.10
CA TYR A 317 -5.72 -5.85 25.41
C TYR A 317 -5.20 -5.78 26.85
N ASP A 318 -5.93 -6.44 27.75
CA ASP A 318 -5.87 -6.27 29.20
C ASP A 318 -5.09 -7.36 29.95
N ARG A 319 -4.26 -8.13 29.24
CA ARG A 319 -3.48 -9.23 29.83
C ARG A 319 -2.65 -8.80 31.05
N PHE A 320 -2.21 -7.54 31.10
CA PHE A 320 -1.38 -6.97 32.16
C PHE A 320 -2.09 -5.88 32.97
N TRP A 321 -3.41 -5.74 32.80
CA TRP A 321 -4.23 -4.80 33.56
C TRP A 321 -4.66 -5.41 34.91
N VAL A 322 -3.66 -5.68 35.75
CA VAL A 322 -3.80 -6.31 37.07
C VAL A 322 -2.76 -5.72 38.03
N ASP A 323 -3.04 -5.77 39.34
CA ASP A 323 -2.13 -5.32 40.41
C ASP A 323 -1.01 -6.36 40.70
N ALA A 324 -0.45 -6.98 39.66
CA ALA A 324 0.60 -8.00 39.76
C ALA A 324 1.48 -8.06 38.51
N GLY A 325 2.64 -8.72 38.62
CA GLY A 325 3.59 -8.91 37.52
C GLY A 325 4.65 -7.81 37.43
N ALA A 326 5.51 -7.90 36.41
CA ALA A 326 6.66 -7.00 36.24
C ALA A 326 6.26 -5.57 35.81
N ALA A 327 5.20 -5.46 34.99
CA ALA A 327 4.58 -4.18 34.62
C ALA A 327 3.07 -4.23 34.94
N PRO A 328 2.70 -4.09 36.22
CA PRO A 328 1.29 -4.07 36.63
C PRO A 328 0.57 -2.88 36.02
N ASN A 329 -0.76 -2.96 35.93
CA ASN A 329 -1.61 -1.90 35.41
C ASN A 329 -1.17 -1.37 34.03
N THR A 330 -0.73 -2.30 33.16
CA THR A 330 -0.38 -1.99 31.77
C THR A 330 -1.53 -2.37 30.86
N ARG A 331 -1.99 -1.42 30.03
CA ARG A 331 -3.06 -1.63 29.05
C ARG A 331 -2.60 -1.20 27.67
N TYR A 332 -2.86 -2.07 26.70
CA TYR A 332 -2.67 -1.78 25.28
C TYR A 332 -4.04 -1.46 24.67
N LEU A 333 -4.09 -0.40 23.87
CA LEU A 333 -5.28 0.06 23.14
C LEU A 333 -4.96 -0.01 21.65
N CYS A 334 -5.78 -0.73 20.88
CA CYS A 334 -5.56 -0.88 19.44
C CYS A 334 -6.87 -0.72 18.68
N ASN A 335 -6.92 0.25 17.77
CA ASN A 335 -8.04 0.46 16.83
C ASN A 335 -7.64 0.24 15.37
N GLY A 336 -6.49 -0.40 15.13
CA GLY A 336 -5.87 -0.55 13.82
C GLY A 336 -5.06 0.68 13.42
N HIS A 337 -5.67 1.86 13.40
CA HIS A 337 -4.99 3.12 13.06
C HIS A 337 -4.05 3.64 14.17
N ALA A 338 -4.31 3.25 15.41
CA ALA A 338 -3.53 3.61 16.58
C ALA A 338 -3.25 2.38 17.44
N LEU A 339 -2.01 2.29 17.95
CA LEU A 339 -1.60 1.34 18.97
C LEU A 339 -0.95 2.08 20.15
N ILE A 340 -1.64 2.16 21.28
CA ILE A 340 -1.23 2.94 22.44
C ILE A 340 -0.99 2.01 23.61
N VAL A 341 0.10 2.21 24.33
CA VAL A 341 0.37 1.52 25.59
C VAL A 341 0.42 2.53 26.73
N VAL A 342 -0.31 2.23 27.80
CA VAL A 342 -0.28 3.00 29.04
C VAL A 342 0.18 2.12 30.19
N GLY A 343 0.90 2.69 31.15
CA GLY A 343 1.35 1.96 32.32
C GLY A 343 1.94 2.88 33.39
N ASP A 344 2.37 2.27 34.50
CA ASP A 344 2.86 2.97 35.69
C ASP A 344 4.31 3.44 35.50
N ALA A 345 4.54 4.74 35.68
CA ALA A 345 5.87 5.36 35.60
C ALA A 345 6.83 4.88 36.70
N ARG A 346 6.30 4.31 37.79
CA ARG A 346 7.07 3.72 38.89
C ARG A 346 7.51 2.28 38.61
N SER A 347 6.95 1.64 37.59
CA SER A 347 7.38 0.29 37.18
C SER A 347 8.70 0.38 36.42
N GLU A 348 9.75 -0.22 36.99
CA GLU A 348 11.06 -0.33 36.35
C GLU A 348 10.96 -1.07 35.01
N PHE A 349 10.19 -2.18 34.95
CA PHE A 349 10.03 -2.93 33.72
C PHE A 349 9.22 -2.17 32.66
N PHE A 350 8.22 -1.37 33.04
CA PHE A 350 7.48 -0.55 32.08
C PHE A 350 8.40 0.47 31.40
N CYS A 351 9.16 1.22 32.23
CA CYS A 351 10.06 2.31 31.79
C CYS A 351 11.41 1.84 31.22
N CYS A 352 11.77 0.57 31.36
CA CYS A 352 13.08 0.07 30.98
C CYS A 352 13.32 0.15 29.45
N ARG A 353 14.39 0.86 29.06
CA ARG A 353 14.78 1.11 27.67
C ARG A 353 15.37 -0.09 26.94
N ASP A 354 15.92 -1.06 27.67
CA ASP A 354 16.67 -2.17 27.08
C ASP A 354 15.88 -3.49 27.03
N ARG A 355 15.08 -3.78 28.06
CA ARG A 355 14.36 -5.06 28.23
C ARG A 355 12.87 -4.93 28.51
N GLY A 356 12.40 -3.71 28.73
CA GLY A 356 11.07 -3.41 29.24
C GLY A 356 10.00 -3.19 28.18
N VAL A 357 8.84 -2.72 28.61
CA VAL A 357 7.73 -2.36 27.71
C VAL A 357 8.13 -1.23 26.76
N LEU A 358 8.90 -0.24 27.23
CA LEU A 358 9.43 0.81 26.37
C LEU A 358 10.36 0.26 25.27
N ALA A 359 11.19 -0.74 25.59
CA ALA A 359 12.00 -1.43 24.57
C ALA A 359 11.10 -2.15 23.56
N GLN A 360 10.14 -2.96 24.03
CA GLN A 360 9.19 -3.66 23.17
C GLN A 360 8.39 -2.70 22.27
N PHE A 361 7.98 -1.54 22.81
CA PHE A 361 7.28 -0.47 22.09
C PHE A 361 8.08 0.02 20.87
N ARG A 362 9.36 0.33 21.05
CA ARG A 362 10.23 0.87 19.99
C ARG A 362 10.70 -0.18 18.99
N HIS A 363 10.60 -1.45 19.35
CA HIS A 363 11.12 -2.59 18.60
C HIS A 363 9.97 -3.45 18.08
N GLN A 364 9.63 -4.52 18.81
CA GLN A 364 8.64 -5.53 18.41
C GLN A 364 7.26 -4.95 18.04
N HIS A 365 6.73 -4.05 18.88
CA HIS A 365 5.42 -3.42 18.65
C HIS A 365 5.46 -2.43 17.49
N PHE A 366 6.58 -1.74 17.28
CA PHE A 366 6.73 -0.87 16.12
C PHE A 366 6.74 -1.69 14.82
N LEU A 367 7.49 -2.79 14.79
CA LEU A 367 7.62 -3.62 13.59
C LEU A 367 6.31 -4.31 13.20
N LEU A 368 5.51 -4.81 14.14
CA LEU A 368 4.17 -5.35 13.81
C LEU A 368 3.25 -4.26 13.23
N PHE A 369 3.32 -3.05 13.78
CA PHE A 369 2.50 -1.92 13.33
C PHE A 369 2.95 -1.44 11.93
N LEU A 370 4.26 -1.42 11.69
CA LEU A 370 4.88 -1.14 10.39
C LEU A 370 4.43 -2.16 9.34
N ILE A 371 4.52 -3.46 9.63
CA ILE A 371 4.09 -4.53 8.72
C ILE A 371 2.63 -4.36 8.31
N ALA A 372 1.74 -4.16 9.28
CA ALA A 372 0.30 -4.04 9.02
C ALA A 372 -0.04 -2.84 8.14
N HIS A 373 0.57 -1.68 8.40
CA HIS A 373 0.33 -0.46 7.60
C HIS A 373 1.03 -0.50 6.24
N PHE A 374 2.18 -1.15 6.13
CA PHE A 374 2.83 -1.40 4.84
C PHE A 374 1.96 -2.29 3.96
N GLN A 375 1.45 -3.41 4.49
CA GLN A 375 0.56 -4.32 3.76
C GLN A 375 -0.69 -3.58 3.25
N LYS A 376 -1.33 -2.79 4.10
CA LYS A 376 -2.49 -1.97 3.73
C LYS A 376 -2.15 -0.96 2.62
N ALA A 377 -1.06 -0.21 2.79
CA ALA A 377 -0.62 0.80 1.84
C ALA A 377 -0.31 0.19 0.47
N ALA A 378 0.35 -0.97 0.44
CA ALA A 378 0.64 -1.71 -0.79
C ALA A 378 -0.65 -2.17 -1.50
N LEU A 379 -1.62 -2.70 -0.77
CA LEU A 379 -2.92 -3.10 -1.34
C LEU A 379 -3.67 -1.92 -1.98
N LEU A 380 -3.74 -0.79 -1.28
CA LEU A 380 -4.37 0.42 -1.79
C LEU A 380 -3.60 1.00 -2.99
N MET A 381 -2.27 0.95 -2.96
CA MET A 381 -1.43 1.31 -4.10
C MET A 381 -1.72 0.45 -5.33
N PHE A 382 -1.82 -0.88 -5.18
CA PHE A 382 -2.18 -1.77 -6.30
C PHE A 382 -3.57 -1.46 -6.85
N SER A 383 -4.56 -1.22 -5.98
CA SER A 383 -5.91 -0.84 -6.37
C SER A 383 -5.93 0.46 -7.20
N ASP A 384 -5.22 1.49 -6.75
CA ASP A 384 -5.12 2.78 -7.44
C ASP A 384 -4.38 2.66 -8.79
N GLN A 385 -3.30 1.87 -8.86
CA GLN A 385 -2.58 1.60 -10.10
C GLN A 385 -3.48 0.98 -11.18
N LEU A 386 -4.37 0.05 -10.82
CA LEU A 386 -5.32 -0.54 -11.76
C LEU A 386 -6.30 0.50 -12.31
N VAL A 387 -6.82 1.37 -11.44
CA VAL A 387 -7.74 2.45 -11.82
C VAL A 387 -7.03 3.46 -12.74
N GLU A 388 -5.78 3.82 -12.44
CA GLU A 388 -4.97 4.71 -13.28
C GLU A 388 -4.70 4.11 -14.66
N ALA A 389 -4.39 2.82 -14.73
CA ALA A 389 -4.21 2.12 -16.00
C ALA A 389 -5.51 2.12 -16.83
N LEU A 390 -6.66 1.91 -16.19
CA LEU A 390 -7.96 1.92 -16.86
C LEU A 390 -8.33 3.32 -17.37
N LYS A 391 -8.08 4.38 -16.59
CA LYS A 391 -8.34 5.77 -17.01
C LYS A 391 -7.56 6.18 -18.27
N ARG A 392 -6.37 5.60 -18.49
CA ARG A 392 -5.54 5.85 -19.66
C ARG A 392 -5.89 4.98 -20.88
N LEU A 393 -6.81 4.03 -20.73
CA LEU A 393 -7.20 3.12 -21.79
C LEU A 393 -8.18 3.80 -22.76
N ASP A 394 -7.68 4.13 -23.95
CA ASP A 394 -8.51 4.25 -25.16
C ASP A 394 -8.59 2.90 -25.88
N ILE A 395 -9.81 2.36 -25.99
CA ILE A 395 -10.09 1.04 -26.61
C ILE A 395 -9.88 1.07 -28.13
N HIS A 396 -10.02 2.24 -28.76
CA HIS A 396 -9.91 2.42 -30.20
C HIS A 396 -8.45 2.54 -30.66
N SER A 397 -7.55 2.93 -29.75
CA SER A 397 -6.12 3.07 -30.02
C SER A 397 -5.35 1.77 -29.73
N THR A 398 -4.76 1.18 -30.78
CA THR A 398 -3.92 -0.02 -30.64
C THR A 398 -2.68 0.20 -29.74
N PRO A 399 -1.96 1.34 -29.83
CA PRO A 399 -0.88 1.66 -28.89
C PRO A 399 -1.34 1.71 -27.42
N SER A 400 -2.49 2.35 -27.16
CA SER A 400 -3.11 2.43 -25.83
C SER A 400 -3.39 1.04 -25.24
N VAL A 401 -4.06 0.17 -26.02
CA VAL A 401 -4.35 -1.21 -25.59
C VAL A 401 -3.07 -2.00 -25.29
N LYS A 402 -2.00 -1.81 -26.07
CA LYS A 402 -0.70 -2.46 -25.82
C LYS A 402 -0.07 -1.96 -24.52
N GLN A 403 -0.13 -0.65 -24.26
CA GLN A 403 0.40 -0.06 -23.02
C GLN A 403 -0.39 -0.54 -21.80
N PHE A 404 -1.72 -0.55 -21.89
CA PHE A 404 -2.60 -1.08 -20.86
C PHE A 404 -2.27 -2.55 -20.54
N LYS A 405 -2.16 -3.42 -21.56
CA LYS A 405 -1.77 -4.83 -21.38
C LYS A 405 -0.43 -4.99 -20.64
N ARG A 406 0.57 -4.15 -20.97
CA ARG A 406 1.87 -4.17 -20.28
C ARG A 406 1.75 -3.71 -18.83
N ALA A 407 0.97 -2.65 -18.57
CA ALA A 407 0.76 -2.13 -17.23
C ALA A 407 0.09 -3.18 -16.32
N ILE A 408 -1.00 -3.82 -16.78
CA ILE A 408 -1.70 -4.84 -15.99
C ILE A 408 -0.83 -6.06 -15.71
N ARG A 409 -0.07 -6.56 -16.71
CA ARG A 409 0.87 -7.67 -16.52
C ARG A 409 1.97 -7.32 -15.51
N SER A 410 2.53 -6.11 -15.60
CA SER A 410 3.54 -5.63 -14.66
C SER A 410 2.98 -5.50 -13.24
N SER A 411 1.76 -4.98 -13.08
CA SER A 411 1.09 -4.91 -11.77
C SER A 411 0.75 -6.30 -11.21
N PHE A 412 0.33 -7.25 -12.04
CA PHE A 412 0.11 -8.64 -11.61
C PHE A 412 1.40 -9.32 -11.15
N GLU A 413 2.50 -9.16 -11.90
CA GLU A 413 3.81 -9.70 -11.51
C GLU A 413 4.27 -9.12 -10.17
N ARG A 414 4.18 -7.80 -9.99
CA ARG A 414 4.49 -7.15 -8.71
C ARG A 414 3.59 -7.61 -7.57
N PHE A 415 2.30 -7.82 -7.83
CA PHE A 415 1.36 -8.32 -6.84
C PHE A 415 1.66 -9.76 -6.41
N LEU A 416 2.10 -10.62 -7.33
CA LEU A 416 2.57 -11.97 -6.99
C LEU A 416 3.82 -11.90 -6.10
N ARG A 417 4.80 -11.06 -6.45
CA ARG A 417 5.99 -10.83 -5.60
C ARG A 417 5.58 -10.32 -4.22
N PHE A 418 4.65 -9.38 -4.15
CA PHE A 418 4.09 -8.88 -2.89
C PHE A 418 3.47 -10.00 -2.05
N THR A 419 2.61 -10.81 -2.66
CA THR A 419 1.93 -11.93 -1.99
C THR A 419 2.92 -12.92 -1.40
N HIS A 420 3.99 -13.25 -2.12
CA HIS A 420 4.96 -14.24 -1.66
C HIS A 420 6.03 -13.68 -0.71
N ARG A 421 6.33 -12.38 -0.76
CA ARG A 421 7.42 -11.76 0.02
C ARG A 421 6.94 -10.96 1.24
N TYR A 422 5.72 -10.45 1.22
CA TYR A 422 5.25 -9.44 2.18
C TYR A 422 3.89 -9.76 2.81
N TRP A 423 3.12 -10.71 2.27
CA TRP A 423 1.83 -11.08 2.81
C TRP A 423 1.95 -12.20 3.85
N PHE A 424 1.72 -11.85 5.12
CA PHE A 424 1.86 -12.75 6.26
C PHE A 424 0.59 -12.71 7.10
N HIS A 425 0.00 -13.88 7.39
CA HIS A 425 -1.16 -13.96 8.29
C HIS A 425 -0.73 -13.99 9.76
N GLU A 426 0.37 -14.70 10.05
CA GLU A 426 1.00 -14.73 11.36
C GLU A 426 2.41 -14.18 11.25
N ILE A 427 2.86 -13.40 12.23
CA ILE A 427 4.20 -12.82 12.22
C ILE A 427 5.08 -13.28 13.39
N SER A 428 4.47 -13.85 14.43
CA SER A 428 5.12 -14.21 15.69
C SER A 428 4.35 -15.31 16.41
N GLU A 429 5.06 -16.20 17.10
CA GLU A 429 4.49 -17.16 18.06
C GLU A 429 4.45 -16.61 19.50
N GLN A 430 5.11 -15.48 19.75
CA GLN A 430 5.03 -14.84 21.05
C GLN A 430 3.60 -14.34 21.26
N ALA A 431 2.93 -14.87 22.29
CA ALA A 431 1.50 -14.70 22.48
C ALA A 431 1.03 -13.23 22.47
N GLN A 432 1.82 -12.30 23.03
CA GLN A 432 1.50 -10.88 23.03
C GLN A 432 1.65 -10.23 21.64
N VAL A 433 2.80 -10.42 20.98
CA VAL A 433 3.06 -9.87 19.63
C VAL A 433 2.02 -10.41 18.65
N ARG A 434 1.70 -11.71 18.73
CA ARG A 434 0.63 -12.34 17.93
C ARG A 434 -0.72 -11.69 18.17
N ALA A 435 -1.13 -11.55 19.44
CA ALA A 435 -2.43 -10.96 19.78
C ALA A 435 -2.56 -9.51 19.30
N LEU A 436 -1.54 -8.68 19.53
CA LEU A 436 -1.54 -7.28 19.08
C LEU A 436 -1.51 -7.16 17.55
N SER A 437 -0.76 -8.02 16.87
CA SER A 437 -0.76 -8.08 15.40
C SER A 437 -2.14 -8.42 14.86
N HIS A 438 -2.78 -9.48 15.36
CA HIS A 438 -4.13 -9.87 14.92
C HIS A 438 -5.16 -8.77 15.19
N MET A 439 -5.07 -8.12 16.35
CA MET A 439 -5.96 -7.01 16.69
C MET A 439 -5.77 -5.83 15.72
N CYS A 440 -4.52 -5.51 15.36
CA CYS A 440 -4.21 -4.44 14.42
C CYS A 440 -4.72 -4.77 13.00
N THR A 441 -4.40 -5.96 12.47
CA THR A 441 -4.77 -6.36 11.11
C THR A 441 -6.29 -6.53 10.93
N ALA A 442 -6.98 -7.03 11.97
CA ALA A 442 -8.44 -7.16 11.97
C ALA A 442 -9.12 -5.78 11.91
N HIS A 443 -8.71 -4.82 12.75
CA HIS A 443 -9.28 -3.46 12.72
C HIS A 443 -8.96 -2.71 11.42
N LEU A 444 -7.81 -2.99 10.80
CA LEU A 444 -7.47 -2.43 9.49
C LEU A 444 -8.22 -3.08 8.32
N GLY A 445 -8.88 -4.23 8.55
CA GLY A 445 -9.62 -4.95 7.51
C GLY A 445 -8.72 -5.49 6.40
N LEU A 446 -7.52 -5.98 6.75
CA LEU A 446 -6.52 -6.37 5.74
C LEU A 446 -6.93 -7.56 4.88
N ASP A 447 -7.48 -8.63 5.47
CA ASP A 447 -7.85 -9.83 4.70
C ASP A 447 -8.95 -9.55 3.65
N PRO A 448 -10.08 -8.88 4.00
CA PRO A 448 -11.07 -8.50 2.99
C PRO A 448 -10.52 -7.62 1.88
N LEU A 449 -9.62 -6.68 2.22
CA LEU A 449 -8.99 -5.80 1.25
C LEU A 449 -8.06 -6.57 0.31
N TYR A 450 -7.31 -7.53 0.83
CA TYR A 450 -6.45 -8.39 0.02
C TYR A 450 -7.25 -9.22 -0.97
N ASP A 451 -8.33 -9.87 -0.52
CA ASP A 451 -9.19 -10.68 -1.37
C ASP A 451 -9.83 -9.85 -2.48
N GLU A 452 -10.28 -8.63 -2.16
CA GLU A 452 -10.81 -7.68 -3.13
C GLU A 452 -9.79 -7.29 -4.20
N VAL A 453 -8.58 -6.88 -3.79
CA VAL A 453 -7.53 -6.47 -4.73
C VAL A 453 -7.09 -7.64 -5.61
N LYS A 454 -6.93 -8.83 -5.01
CA LYS A 454 -6.59 -10.06 -5.72
C LYS A 454 -7.63 -10.40 -6.79
N ALA A 455 -8.92 -10.35 -6.46
CA ALA A 455 -10.01 -10.60 -7.40
C ALA A 455 -9.99 -9.59 -8.55
N ARG A 456 -9.88 -8.29 -8.26
CA ARG A 456 -9.83 -7.23 -9.28
C ARG A 456 -8.67 -7.42 -10.26
N ILE A 457 -7.47 -7.74 -9.78
CA ILE A 457 -6.31 -7.97 -10.65
C ILE A 457 -6.53 -9.21 -11.53
N ALA A 458 -7.07 -10.30 -10.96
CA ALA A 458 -7.34 -11.54 -11.68
C ALA A 458 -8.40 -11.35 -12.79
N ASP A 459 -9.46 -10.60 -12.51
CA ASP A 459 -10.51 -10.27 -13.47
C ASP A 459 -9.96 -9.48 -14.66
N MET A 460 -9.10 -8.49 -14.39
CA MET A 460 -8.45 -7.70 -15.44
C MET A 460 -7.54 -8.55 -16.32
N ASN A 461 -6.77 -9.48 -15.73
CA ASN A 461 -5.92 -10.38 -16.51
C ASN A 461 -6.76 -11.30 -17.41
N THR A 462 -7.84 -11.88 -16.86
CA THR A 462 -8.76 -12.74 -17.62
C THR A 462 -9.42 -12.00 -18.79
N TYR A 463 -9.84 -10.75 -18.58
CA TYR A 463 -10.37 -9.89 -19.65
C TYR A 463 -9.36 -9.68 -20.78
N LEU A 464 -8.08 -9.44 -20.45
CA LEU A 464 -7.04 -9.20 -21.44
C LEU A 464 -6.76 -10.42 -22.32
N ASP A 465 -6.80 -11.61 -21.74
CA ASP A 465 -6.63 -12.86 -22.46
C ASP A 465 -7.81 -13.11 -23.40
N ALA A 466 -9.04 -12.88 -22.93
CA ALA A 466 -10.24 -12.98 -23.76
C ALA A 466 -10.23 -11.98 -24.95
N ASP A 467 -9.88 -10.71 -24.73
CA ASP A 467 -9.78 -9.74 -25.82
C ASP A 467 -8.64 -10.08 -26.81
N SER A 468 -7.53 -10.62 -26.31
CA SER A 468 -6.44 -11.08 -27.17
C SER A 468 -6.89 -12.19 -28.12
N LEU A 469 -7.60 -13.20 -27.60
CA LEU A 469 -8.15 -14.31 -28.38
C LEU A 469 -9.15 -13.81 -29.43
N ARG A 470 -10.05 -12.90 -29.05
CA ARG A 470 -11.03 -12.30 -29.98
C ARG A 470 -10.37 -11.56 -31.13
N ARG A 471 -9.33 -10.76 -30.85
CA ARG A 471 -8.60 -10.02 -31.89
C ARG A 471 -7.81 -10.96 -32.80
N GLN A 472 -7.13 -11.98 -32.23
CA GLN A 472 -6.43 -13.00 -33.02
C GLN A 472 -7.38 -13.72 -33.97
N ALA A 473 -8.56 -14.15 -33.49
CA ALA A 473 -9.59 -14.75 -34.32
C ALA A 473 -9.98 -13.81 -35.48
N SER A 474 -10.19 -12.51 -35.22
CA SER A 474 -10.53 -11.55 -36.28
C SER A 474 -9.43 -11.36 -37.34
N THR A 475 -8.16 -11.45 -36.96
CA THR A 475 -7.03 -11.34 -37.88
C THR A 475 -6.88 -12.62 -38.71
N VAL A 476 -7.02 -13.78 -38.07
CA VAL A 476 -7.02 -15.08 -38.77
C VAL A 476 -8.15 -15.14 -39.79
N VAL A 477 -9.35 -14.67 -39.44
CA VAL A 477 -10.47 -14.57 -40.39
C VAL A 477 -10.12 -13.69 -41.58
N ARG A 478 -9.56 -12.50 -41.37
CA ARG A 478 -9.14 -11.60 -42.46
C ARG A 478 -8.06 -12.23 -43.34
N LEU A 479 -7.04 -12.86 -42.75
CA LEU A 479 -5.99 -13.54 -43.49
C LEU A 479 -6.54 -14.72 -44.31
N THR A 480 -7.48 -15.47 -43.72
CA THR A 480 -8.17 -16.58 -44.40
C THR A 480 -8.92 -16.03 -45.62
N VAL A 481 -9.69 -14.95 -45.48
CA VAL A 481 -10.42 -14.32 -46.61
C VAL A 481 -9.45 -13.88 -47.71
N VAL A 482 -8.33 -13.24 -47.38
CA VAL A 482 -7.32 -12.84 -48.37
C VAL A 482 -6.72 -14.06 -49.09
N THR A 483 -6.38 -15.11 -48.33
CA THR A 483 -5.82 -16.35 -48.87
C THR A 483 -6.82 -17.06 -49.78
N LEU A 484 -8.10 -17.05 -49.41
CA LEU A 484 -9.22 -17.61 -50.15
C LEU A 484 -9.35 -16.97 -51.54
N PHE A 485 -9.40 -15.63 -51.58
CA PHE A 485 -9.44 -14.89 -52.84
C PHE A 485 -8.15 -15.05 -53.65
N GLY A 486 -6.99 -15.05 -52.98
CA GLY A 486 -5.70 -15.30 -53.61
C GLY A 486 -5.60 -16.69 -54.25
N LEU A 487 -6.12 -17.72 -53.59
CA LEU A 487 -6.16 -19.09 -54.09
C LEU A 487 -7.07 -19.19 -55.33
N ILE A 488 -8.27 -18.60 -55.28
CA ILE A 488 -9.18 -18.53 -56.43
C ILE A 488 -8.46 -17.88 -57.62
N GLY A 489 -7.82 -16.72 -57.40
CA GLY A 489 -7.07 -16.02 -58.44
C GLY A 489 -5.90 -16.84 -58.99
N THR A 490 -5.13 -17.48 -58.12
CA THR A 490 -3.94 -18.26 -58.49
C THR A 490 -4.31 -19.52 -59.27
N VAL A 491 -5.34 -20.26 -58.83
CA VAL A 491 -5.81 -21.47 -59.54
C VAL A 491 -6.42 -21.11 -60.88
N THR A 492 -7.25 -20.05 -60.94
CA THR A 492 -7.88 -19.62 -62.19
C THR A 492 -6.83 -19.12 -63.20
N THR A 493 -5.85 -18.34 -62.75
CA THR A 493 -4.77 -17.83 -63.62
C THR A 493 -3.78 -18.94 -64.00
N GLY A 494 -3.43 -19.81 -63.05
CA GLY A 494 -2.54 -20.95 -63.29
C GLY A 494 -3.09 -21.91 -64.33
N PHE A 495 -4.40 -22.17 -64.32
CA PHE A 495 -5.05 -23.00 -65.33
C PHE A 495 -4.84 -22.46 -66.76
N LEU A 496 -4.93 -21.13 -66.94
CA LEU A 496 -4.66 -20.49 -68.23
C LEU A 496 -3.16 -20.43 -68.56
N GLY A 497 -2.31 -20.15 -67.57
CA GLY A 497 -0.87 -20.02 -67.74
C GLY A 497 -0.14 -21.34 -68.05
N MET A 498 -0.69 -22.47 -67.60
CA MET A 498 -0.13 -23.80 -67.85
C MET A 498 -0.44 -24.35 -69.25
N ASN A 499 -1.23 -23.64 -70.07
CA ASN A 499 -1.58 -24.02 -71.45
C ASN A 499 -2.00 -25.50 -71.60
N LEU A 500 -2.73 -26.01 -70.60
CA LEU A 500 -3.16 -27.42 -70.47
C LEU A 500 -4.12 -27.84 -71.59
N LEU A 501 -4.87 -26.88 -72.10
CA LEU A 501 -5.58 -26.97 -73.37
C LEU A 501 -4.67 -26.26 -74.37
N ALA A 502 -4.16 -26.95 -75.39
CA ALA A 502 -3.26 -26.40 -76.41
C ALA A 502 -3.99 -25.32 -77.26
N GLU A 503 -4.24 -24.18 -76.64
CA GLU A 503 -5.23 -23.19 -77.08
C GLU A 503 -4.59 -21.79 -77.13
N ALA A 504 -3.26 -21.76 -77.34
CA ALA A 504 -2.46 -20.55 -77.49
C ALA A 504 -2.96 -19.66 -78.64
N ASP A 505 -3.42 -20.27 -79.75
CA ASP A 505 -3.92 -19.59 -80.96
C ASP A 505 -5.44 -19.37 -80.98
N ALA A 506 -6.15 -19.69 -79.89
CA ALA A 506 -7.60 -19.52 -79.85
C ALA A 506 -8.05 -18.07 -79.65
N PRO A 507 -9.20 -17.68 -80.22
CA PRO A 507 -9.74 -16.33 -80.11
C PRO A 507 -10.05 -15.95 -78.65
N LEU A 508 -9.82 -14.69 -78.30
CA LEU A 508 -9.90 -14.15 -76.92
C LEU A 508 -11.23 -14.47 -76.21
N TRP A 509 -12.35 -14.55 -76.93
CA TRP A 509 -13.66 -14.89 -76.36
C TRP A 509 -13.72 -16.32 -75.79
N ARG A 510 -13.01 -17.28 -76.39
CA ARG A 510 -12.99 -18.68 -75.94
C ARG A 510 -12.12 -18.84 -74.69
N LYS A 511 -11.02 -18.07 -74.62
CA LYS A 511 -10.18 -17.95 -73.40
C LYS A 511 -10.96 -17.30 -72.27
N ALA A 512 -11.75 -16.26 -72.56
CA ALA A 512 -12.63 -15.62 -71.58
C ALA A 512 -13.75 -16.55 -71.06
N LEU A 513 -14.32 -17.38 -71.94
CA LEU A 513 -15.32 -18.39 -71.56
C LEU A 513 -14.73 -19.42 -70.58
N TRP A 514 -13.58 -20.01 -70.92
CA TRP A 514 -12.90 -20.97 -70.06
C TRP A 514 -12.44 -20.35 -68.73
N PHE A 515 -11.94 -19.12 -68.76
CA PHE A 515 -11.65 -18.35 -67.55
C PHE A 515 -12.89 -18.23 -66.66
N GLY A 516 -14.04 -17.85 -67.22
CA GLY A 516 -15.29 -17.74 -66.48
C GLY A 516 -15.75 -19.07 -65.86
N VAL A 517 -15.67 -20.17 -66.61
CA VAL A 517 -16.04 -21.51 -66.11
C VAL A 517 -15.13 -21.93 -64.95
N VAL A 518 -13.80 -21.81 -65.12
CA VAL A 518 -12.83 -22.18 -64.08
C VAL A 518 -12.94 -21.26 -62.88
N PHE A 519 -13.16 -19.96 -63.08
CA PHE A 519 -13.36 -19.00 -61.99
C PHE A 519 -14.61 -19.34 -61.16
N VAL A 520 -15.74 -19.61 -61.82
CA VAL A 520 -16.98 -19.98 -61.13
C VAL A 520 -16.82 -21.29 -60.39
N PHE A 521 -16.23 -22.30 -61.03
CA PHE A 521 -16.02 -23.61 -60.42
C PHE A 521 -15.06 -23.54 -59.22
N THR A 522 -13.92 -22.85 -59.36
CA THR A 522 -12.95 -22.67 -58.27
C THR A 522 -13.55 -21.85 -57.13
N THR A 523 -14.30 -20.79 -57.42
CA THR A 523 -15.01 -20.01 -56.39
C THR A 523 -16.02 -20.89 -55.65
N TRP A 524 -16.85 -21.65 -56.37
CA TRP A 524 -17.82 -22.56 -55.78
C TRP A 524 -17.15 -23.62 -54.91
N LEU A 525 -16.11 -24.28 -55.42
CA LEU A 525 -15.36 -25.31 -54.68
C LEU A 525 -14.71 -24.73 -53.42
N THR A 526 -14.18 -23.51 -53.51
CA THR A 526 -13.49 -22.84 -52.41
C THR A 526 -14.49 -22.44 -51.31
N ILE A 527 -15.65 -21.87 -51.67
CA ILE A 527 -16.73 -21.56 -50.74
C ILE A 527 -17.27 -22.86 -50.10
N TYR A 528 -17.50 -23.89 -50.90
CA TYR A 528 -17.97 -25.20 -50.43
C TYR A 528 -17.01 -25.80 -49.40
N THR A 529 -15.71 -25.75 -49.69
CA THR A 529 -14.66 -26.25 -48.78
C THR A 529 -14.62 -25.42 -47.49
N MET A 530 -14.77 -24.09 -47.57
CA MET A 530 -14.84 -23.23 -46.37
C MET A 530 -16.03 -23.59 -45.48
N VAL A 531 -17.23 -23.73 -46.05
CA VAL A 531 -18.45 -24.07 -45.30
C VAL A 531 -18.33 -25.43 -44.61
N LYS A 532 -17.51 -26.34 -45.15
CA LYS A 532 -17.24 -27.67 -44.60
C LYS A 532 -15.92 -27.80 -43.84
N SER A 533 -15.16 -26.71 -43.71
CA SER A 533 -13.77 -26.72 -43.20
C SER A 533 -13.64 -27.32 -41.81
N GLN A 534 -14.53 -26.97 -40.87
CA GLN A 534 -14.53 -27.53 -39.51
C GLN A 534 -14.63 -29.06 -39.53
N ARG A 535 -15.58 -29.60 -40.30
CA ARG A 535 -15.77 -31.05 -40.42
C ARG A 535 -14.62 -31.73 -41.15
N LEU A 536 -13.99 -31.03 -42.10
CA LEU A 536 -12.80 -31.50 -42.78
C LEU A 536 -11.61 -31.60 -41.81
N SER A 537 -11.46 -30.61 -40.91
CA SER A 537 -10.44 -30.61 -39.86
C SER A 537 -10.65 -31.76 -38.89
N ASP A 538 -11.88 -31.96 -38.39
CA ASP A 538 -12.23 -33.09 -37.52
C ASP A 538 -11.94 -34.44 -38.18
N PHE A 539 -12.15 -34.53 -39.50
CA PHE A 539 -11.81 -35.71 -40.29
C PHE A 539 -10.29 -35.94 -40.39
N ILE A 540 -9.49 -34.87 -40.60
CA ILE A 540 -8.02 -34.96 -40.66
C ILE A 540 -7.45 -35.37 -39.30
N ASP A 541 -7.96 -34.80 -38.20
CA ASP A 541 -7.57 -35.19 -36.84
C ASP A 541 -7.89 -36.67 -36.57
N ALA A 542 -9.07 -37.13 -36.99
CA ALA A 542 -9.46 -38.54 -36.93
C ALA A 542 -8.60 -39.44 -37.84
N LEU A 543 -8.08 -38.91 -38.96
CA LEU A 543 -7.18 -39.63 -39.85
C LEU A 543 -5.80 -39.82 -39.23
N SER A 544 -5.30 -38.81 -38.50
CA SER A 544 -4.00 -38.80 -37.82
C SER A 544 -3.95 -39.61 -36.53
N ASN A 545 -5.11 -39.91 -35.93
CA ASN A 545 -5.19 -40.66 -34.68
C ASN A 545 -5.03 -42.16 -34.94
N ASP A 546 -3.88 -42.73 -34.56
CA ASP A 546 -3.53 -44.14 -34.76
C ASP A 546 -4.40 -45.15 -33.97
N ARG A 547 -5.22 -44.66 -33.04
CA ARG A 547 -6.16 -45.50 -32.26
C ARG A 547 -7.48 -45.80 -32.99
N LEU A 548 -7.75 -45.13 -34.13
CA LEU A 548 -9.00 -45.32 -34.87
C LEU A 548 -8.87 -46.44 -35.92
N SER A 549 -9.77 -47.42 -35.84
CA SER A 549 -9.90 -48.46 -36.86
C SER A 549 -10.29 -47.89 -38.22
N PHE A 550 -10.00 -48.62 -39.30
CA PHE A 550 -10.34 -48.22 -40.67
C PHE A 550 -11.84 -47.86 -40.86
N LYS A 551 -12.74 -48.57 -40.15
CA LYS A 551 -14.17 -48.25 -40.11
C LYS A 551 -14.47 -46.93 -39.39
N GLY A 552 -13.72 -46.60 -38.34
CA GLY A 552 -13.79 -45.31 -37.65
C GLY A 552 -13.37 -44.13 -38.54
N LYS A 553 -12.31 -44.30 -39.34
CA LYS A 553 -11.85 -43.29 -40.31
C LYS A 553 -12.87 -43.07 -41.45
N LEU A 554 -13.46 -44.14 -41.99
CA LEU A 554 -14.55 -44.05 -42.98
C LEU A 554 -15.84 -43.40 -42.42
N ALA A 555 -16.18 -43.69 -41.16
CA ALA A 555 -17.33 -43.07 -40.50
C ALA A 555 -17.12 -41.58 -40.20
N ALA A 556 -15.88 -41.15 -39.97
CA ALA A 556 -15.51 -39.74 -39.84
C ALA A 556 -15.63 -39.01 -41.20
N LEU A 557 -15.19 -39.65 -42.30
CA LEU A 557 -15.37 -39.14 -43.67
C LEU A 557 -16.85 -38.94 -43.99
N ALA A 558 -17.70 -39.94 -43.73
CA ALA A 558 -19.13 -39.86 -44.00
C ALA A 558 -19.85 -38.74 -43.21
N ARG A 559 -19.34 -38.38 -42.03
CA ARG A 559 -19.90 -37.32 -41.17
C ARG A 559 -19.72 -35.92 -41.75
N VAL A 560 -18.69 -35.71 -42.59
CA VAL A 560 -18.48 -34.42 -43.28
C VAL A 560 -19.69 -34.03 -44.13
N TRP A 561 -20.30 -35.00 -44.81
CA TRP A 561 -21.40 -34.79 -45.77
C TRP A 561 -22.81 -34.95 -45.19
N ARG A 562 -22.97 -35.51 -43.99
CA ARG A 562 -24.30 -35.71 -43.38
C ARG A 562 -24.87 -34.37 -42.83
N ARG A 563 -26.05 -33.95 -43.29
CA ARG A 563 -26.78 -32.78 -42.74
C ARG A 563 -27.51 -33.20 -41.44
N GLY A 564 -27.41 -32.39 -40.38
CA GLY A 564 -28.22 -32.55 -39.14
C GLY A 564 -27.63 -33.45 -38.05
N ALA A 565 -26.44 -33.14 -37.56
CA ALA A 565 -25.95 -33.68 -36.28
C ALA A 565 -25.27 -32.53 -35.52
N ASP A 566 -26.07 -31.50 -35.23
CA ASP A 566 -25.90 -30.68 -34.04
C ASP A 566 -26.84 -31.26 -32.98
#